data_AF-A0A5C7JEL0-F1
#
_entry.id   AF-A0A5C7JEL0-F1
#
_cell.length_a   1.000
_cell.length_b   1.000
_cell.length_c   1.000
_cell.angle_alpha   90.00
_cell.angle_beta   90.00
_cell.angle_gamma   90.00
#
_symmetry.space_group_name_H-M   'P 1'
#
loop_
_entity.id
_entity.type
_entity.pdbx_description
1 polymer ?
#
loop_
_entity_poly.entity_id
_entity_poly.type
_entity_poly.pdbx_seq_one_letter_code
_entity_poly.pdbx_strand_id
1 'polypeptide(L)'
;MKEEILKLREEGKSYNEIKELLGCSKSTISYHCGVGQKEKTVKRQNKRRENIIISKTEAFKNRKKKDIDFTINKIKTKKNFVEIVRKFQKRDVNYSEKYNKDIVKTFDWTDVVEKYGEDTICYLSGEKINLFENTYHFDHIIPSSKGGDNSLDNLGIAYNIVNKMKNDLTPDELIEWCIKILKHNGYQVTK
;
A
#
# COMPACT_ATOMS: atom_id res chain seq x y z
N MET A 1 23.32 -11.95 -18.91
CA MET A 1 21.85 -12.08 -19.10
C MET A 1 21.27 -11.18 -20.19
N LYS A 2 21.28 -9.84 -20.06
CA LYS A 2 20.76 -8.94 -21.14
C LYS A 2 21.49 -9.15 -22.47
N GLU A 3 22.82 -9.15 -22.44
CA GLU A 3 23.67 -9.22 -23.64
C GLU A 3 23.52 -10.57 -24.34
N GLU A 4 23.46 -11.67 -23.60
CA GLU A 4 23.22 -13.01 -24.15
C GLU A 4 21.84 -13.13 -24.79
N ILE A 5 20.81 -12.55 -24.18
CA ILE A 5 19.45 -12.52 -24.75
C ILE A 5 19.44 -11.76 -26.09
N LEU A 6 20.14 -10.63 -26.18
CA LEU A 6 20.22 -9.83 -27.41
C LEU A 6 21.01 -10.56 -28.50
N LYS A 7 22.15 -11.17 -28.14
CA LYS A 7 22.99 -11.95 -29.07
C LYS A 7 22.20 -13.13 -29.68
N LEU A 8 21.55 -13.95 -28.85
CA LEU A 8 20.73 -15.06 -29.34
C LEU A 8 19.56 -14.57 -30.21
N ARG A 9 19.05 -13.36 -29.93
CA ARG A 9 17.98 -12.77 -30.73
C ARG A 9 18.48 -12.28 -32.08
N GLU A 10 19.69 -11.72 -32.17
CA GLU A 10 20.36 -11.36 -33.43
C GLU A 10 20.66 -12.60 -34.28
N GLU A 11 20.98 -13.73 -33.64
CA GLU A 11 21.14 -15.05 -34.29
C GLU A 11 19.80 -15.65 -34.79
N GLY A 12 18.67 -14.94 -34.62
CA GLY A 12 17.36 -15.35 -35.13
C GLY A 12 16.58 -16.31 -34.22
N LYS A 13 17.10 -16.65 -33.04
CA LYS A 13 16.41 -17.57 -32.10
C LYS A 13 15.06 -16.99 -31.65
N SER A 14 14.07 -17.85 -31.55
CA SER A 14 12.75 -17.54 -30.98
C SER A 14 12.82 -17.39 -29.46
N TYR A 15 11.81 -16.74 -28.86
CA TYR A 15 11.75 -16.57 -27.41
C TYR A 15 11.63 -17.90 -26.65
N ASN A 16 11.10 -18.95 -27.30
CA ASN A 16 11.06 -20.29 -26.73
C ASN A 16 12.47 -20.87 -26.64
N GLU A 17 13.23 -20.80 -27.73
CA GLU A 17 14.60 -21.33 -27.78
C GLU A 17 15.51 -20.58 -26.81
N ILE A 18 15.40 -19.25 -26.72
CA ILE A 18 16.16 -18.44 -25.76
C ILE A 18 15.79 -18.82 -24.32
N LYS A 19 14.51 -19.10 -24.03
CA LYS A 19 14.06 -19.57 -22.72
C LYS A 19 14.69 -20.92 -22.36
N GLU A 20 14.65 -21.89 -23.27
CA GLU A 20 15.20 -23.22 -23.02
C GLU A 20 16.74 -23.19 -22.91
N LEU A 21 17.43 -22.33 -23.67
CA LEU A 21 18.90 -22.18 -23.62
C LEU A 21 19.38 -21.47 -22.34
N LEU A 22 18.72 -20.39 -21.94
CA LEU A 22 19.18 -19.55 -20.82
C LEU A 22 18.45 -19.84 -19.50
N GLY A 23 17.45 -20.73 -19.49
CA GLY A 23 16.63 -21.04 -18.33
C GLY A 23 15.82 -19.84 -17.79
N CYS A 24 15.65 -18.78 -18.58
CA CYS A 24 15.01 -17.55 -18.15
C CYS A 24 13.54 -17.45 -18.58
N SER A 25 12.76 -16.61 -17.91
CA SER A 25 11.35 -16.43 -18.26
C SER A 25 11.19 -15.72 -19.61
N LYS A 26 10.14 -16.06 -20.38
CA LYS A 26 9.77 -15.31 -21.60
C LYS A 26 9.57 -13.83 -21.35
N SER A 27 9.11 -13.47 -20.16
CA SER A 27 8.92 -12.08 -19.72
C SER A 27 10.25 -11.34 -19.68
N THR A 28 11.31 -11.98 -19.17
CA THR A 28 12.68 -11.44 -19.14
C THR A 28 13.21 -11.21 -20.55
N ILE A 29 12.99 -12.17 -21.46
CA ILE A 29 13.40 -12.05 -22.87
C ILE A 29 12.65 -10.91 -23.56
N SER A 30 11.33 -10.85 -23.39
CA SER A 30 10.46 -9.81 -23.95
C SER A 30 10.84 -8.41 -23.46
N TYR A 31 11.23 -8.26 -22.19
CA TYR A 31 11.66 -6.99 -21.61
C TYR A 31 12.92 -6.42 -22.29
N HIS A 32 13.82 -7.29 -22.75
CA HIS A 32 15.06 -6.88 -23.40
C HIS A 32 14.95 -6.77 -24.93
N CYS A 33 14.20 -7.67 -25.58
CA CYS A 33 14.07 -7.72 -27.04
C CYS A 33 12.89 -6.88 -27.59
N GLY A 34 11.90 -6.56 -26.77
CA GLY A 34 10.70 -5.85 -27.21
C GLY A 34 10.92 -4.35 -27.37
N VAL A 35 10.80 -3.85 -28.59
CA VAL A 35 10.81 -2.40 -28.87
C VAL A 35 9.71 -1.69 -28.07
N GLY A 36 10.07 -0.63 -27.35
CA GLY A 36 9.11 0.12 -26.54
C GLY A 36 8.74 -0.52 -25.19
N GLN A 37 9.22 -1.72 -24.85
CA GLN A 37 8.81 -2.41 -23.61
C GLN A 37 9.41 -1.78 -22.34
N LYS A 38 10.64 -1.26 -22.44
CA LYS A 38 11.27 -0.53 -21.34
C LYS A 38 10.51 0.77 -21.07
N GLU A 39 10.22 1.56 -22.10
CA GLU A 39 9.44 2.79 -21.99
C GLU A 39 8.04 2.51 -21.45
N LYS A 40 7.36 1.44 -21.91
CA LYS A 40 6.06 1.01 -21.36
C LYS A 40 6.13 0.62 -19.89
N THR A 41 7.21 -0.05 -19.46
CA THR A 41 7.41 -0.46 -18.07
C THR A 41 7.69 0.75 -17.18
N VAL A 42 8.57 1.66 -17.63
CA VAL A 42 8.86 2.93 -16.96
C VAL A 42 7.61 3.80 -16.86
N LYS A 43 6.85 3.97 -17.95
CA LYS A 43 5.57 4.71 -17.94
C LYS A 43 4.56 4.09 -16.96
N ARG A 44 4.48 2.75 -16.87
CA ARG A 44 3.62 2.07 -15.88
C ARG A 44 4.11 2.29 -14.44
N GLN A 45 5.41 2.28 -14.19
CA GLN A 45 5.96 2.62 -12.88
C GLN A 45 5.73 4.09 -12.52
N ASN A 46 5.95 5.02 -13.44
CA ASN A 46 5.74 6.46 -13.22
C ASN A 46 4.27 6.77 -12.98
N LYS A 47 3.35 6.18 -13.76
CA LYS A 47 1.90 6.30 -13.50
C LYS A 47 1.51 5.72 -12.13
N ARG A 48 2.19 4.67 -11.66
CA ARG A 48 1.99 4.15 -10.28
C ARG A 48 2.54 5.09 -9.20
N ARG A 49 3.57 5.88 -9.52
CA ARG A 49 4.14 6.90 -8.61
C ARG A 49 3.27 8.17 -8.57
N GLU A 50 2.76 8.65 -9.71
CA GLU A 50 1.72 9.70 -9.77
C GLU A 50 0.48 9.29 -8.97
N ASN A 51 0.14 7.99 -8.98
CA ASN A 51 -1.01 7.44 -8.25
C ASN A 51 -0.71 7.08 -6.80
N ILE A 52 0.41 7.48 -6.21
CA ILE A 52 0.75 7.06 -4.84
C ILE A 52 -0.26 7.58 -3.82
N ILE A 53 -0.65 8.86 -3.94
CA ILE A 53 -1.66 9.50 -3.11
C ILE A 53 -2.98 8.77 -3.31
N ILE A 54 -3.41 8.56 -4.57
CA ILE A 54 -4.64 7.82 -4.92
C ILE A 54 -4.65 6.44 -4.26
N SER A 55 -3.58 5.66 -4.43
CA SER A 55 -3.49 4.31 -3.89
C SER A 55 -3.50 4.29 -2.37
N LYS A 56 -2.86 5.27 -1.71
CA LYS A 56 -2.87 5.38 -0.25
C LYS A 56 -4.23 5.83 0.26
N THR A 57 -4.89 6.77 -0.42
CA THR A 57 -6.24 7.26 -0.07
C THR A 57 -7.24 6.12 -0.13
N GLU A 58 -7.22 5.35 -1.22
CA GLU A 58 -8.09 4.18 -1.37
C GLU A 58 -7.76 3.08 -0.35
N ALA A 59 -6.48 2.84 -0.04
CA ALA A 59 -6.10 1.88 0.99
C ALA A 59 -6.59 2.28 2.39
N PHE A 60 -6.53 3.58 2.72
CA PHE A 60 -7.02 4.12 3.99
C PHE A 60 -8.54 3.99 4.11
N LYS A 61 -9.28 4.43 3.08
CA LYS A 61 -10.75 4.35 3.03
C LYS A 61 -11.27 2.93 3.15
N ASN A 62 -10.65 1.99 2.44
CA ASN A 62 -11.08 0.59 2.38
C ASN A 62 -10.53 -0.26 3.54
N ARG A 63 -9.84 0.34 4.51
CA ARG A 63 -9.33 -0.39 5.68
C ARG A 63 -10.50 -0.85 6.54
N LYS A 64 -10.65 -2.17 6.71
CA LYS A 64 -11.70 -2.74 7.57
C LYS A 64 -11.43 -2.40 9.04
N LYS A 65 -12.49 -2.00 9.78
CA LYS A 65 -12.43 -1.91 11.25
C LYS A 65 -12.06 -3.28 11.82
N LYS A 66 -11.18 -3.31 12.82
CA LYS A 66 -10.72 -4.56 13.46
C LYS A 66 -11.82 -5.29 14.26
N ASP A 67 -12.96 -4.65 14.50
CA ASP A 67 -14.00 -5.16 15.39
C ASP A 67 -15.17 -5.80 14.63
N ILE A 68 -15.00 -7.09 14.28
CA ILE A 68 -16.04 -8.15 14.11
C ILE A 68 -15.39 -9.43 13.55
N ASP A 69 -14.35 -9.28 12.72
CA ASP A 69 -13.87 -10.35 11.84
C ASP A 69 -13.03 -11.42 12.57
N PHE A 70 -12.49 -11.13 13.76
CA PHE A 70 -11.77 -12.14 14.55
C PHE A 70 -12.71 -13.22 15.09
N THR A 71 -13.87 -12.83 15.64
CA THR A 71 -14.90 -13.75 16.12
C THR A 71 -15.53 -14.54 14.96
N ILE A 72 -15.74 -13.91 13.80
CA ILE A 72 -16.27 -14.57 12.59
C ILE A 72 -15.24 -15.51 11.93
N ASN A 73 -13.95 -15.15 11.89
CA ASN A 73 -12.91 -15.98 11.27
C ASN A 73 -12.62 -17.26 12.07
N LYS A 74 -12.77 -17.24 13.41
CA LYS A 74 -12.69 -18.46 14.23
C LYS A 74 -13.81 -19.46 13.90
N ILE A 75 -14.96 -18.99 13.44
CA ILE A 75 -16.12 -19.81 13.02
C ILE A 75 -15.99 -20.27 11.55
N LYS A 76 -15.38 -19.47 10.67
CA LYS A 76 -15.26 -19.73 9.21
C LYS A 76 -14.21 -20.79 8.83
N THR A 77 -13.16 -21.01 9.62
CA THR A 77 -12.05 -21.92 9.25
C THR A 77 -12.50 -23.37 9.01
N LYS A 78 -13.58 -23.84 9.65
CA LYS A 78 -14.15 -25.18 9.40
C LYS A 78 -14.97 -25.30 8.11
N LYS A 79 -15.50 -24.19 7.58
CA LYS A 79 -16.33 -24.14 6.34
C LYS A 79 -15.51 -23.89 5.05
N ASN A 80 -14.26 -23.44 5.16
CA ASN A 80 -13.52 -22.86 4.04
C ASN A 80 -13.01 -23.85 2.97
N PHE A 81 -12.76 -25.13 3.28
CA PHE A 81 -12.20 -26.05 2.28
C PHE A 81 -13.19 -26.35 1.13
N VAL A 82 -14.46 -26.61 1.47
CA VAL A 82 -15.54 -26.89 0.50
C VAL A 82 -15.85 -25.65 -0.35
N GLU A 83 -15.74 -24.45 0.23
CA GLU A 83 -15.94 -23.20 -0.49
C GLU A 83 -14.81 -22.88 -1.46
N ILE A 84 -13.55 -23.19 -1.12
CA ILE A 84 -12.40 -22.99 -2.01
C ILE A 84 -12.55 -23.86 -3.27
N VAL A 85 -12.94 -25.13 -3.11
CA VAL A 85 -13.19 -26.05 -4.24
C VAL A 85 -14.36 -25.56 -5.10
N ARG A 86 -15.46 -25.11 -4.49
CA ARG A 86 -16.60 -24.52 -5.22
C ARG A 86 -16.25 -23.22 -5.95
N LYS A 87 -15.42 -22.36 -5.36
CA LYS A 87 -14.96 -21.10 -5.97
C LYS A 87 -14.01 -21.34 -7.14
N PHE A 88 -13.26 -22.44 -7.14
CA PHE A 88 -12.40 -22.84 -8.26
C PHE A 88 -13.22 -23.27 -9.49
N GLN A 89 -14.37 -23.91 -9.28
CA GLN A 89 -15.27 -24.38 -10.35
C GLN A 89 -16.14 -23.28 -10.97
N LYS A 90 -16.36 -22.15 -10.29
CA LYS A 90 -17.25 -21.06 -10.75
C LYS A 90 -16.52 -19.92 -11.48
N ARG A 91 -15.34 -20.17 -12.05
CA ARG A 91 -14.47 -19.12 -12.59
C ARG A 91 -14.96 -18.44 -13.88
N ASP A 92 -16.11 -18.85 -14.44
CA ASP A 92 -16.62 -18.35 -15.73
C ASP A 92 -17.89 -17.48 -15.68
N VAL A 93 -18.33 -16.97 -14.52
CA VAL A 93 -19.51 -16.09 -14.52
C VAL A 93 -19.37 -14.93 -13.52
N ASN A 94 -19.32 -13.72 -14.09
CA ASN A 94 -19.60 -12.43 -13.46
C ASN A 94 -18.61 -11.94 -12.38
N TYR A 95 -17.48 -11.42 -12.86
CA TYR A 95 -16.62 -10.52 -12.10
C TYR A 95 -17.25 -9.11 -12.05
N SER A 96 -18.29 -8.89 -11.25
CA SER A 96 -18.85 -7.52 -11.08
C SER A 96 -19.38 -7.18 -9.68
N GLU A 97 -19.31 -8.06 -8.69
CA GLU A 97 -19.97 -7.83 -7.39
C GLU A 97 -19.03 -7.74 -6.19
N LYS A 98 -17.79 -7.23 -6.37
CA LYS A 98 -16.82 -7.12 -5.25
C LYS A 98 -16.68 -5.72 -4.66
N TYR A 99 -17.47 -4.76 -5.12
CA TYR A 99 -17.50 -3.40 -4.56
C TYR A 99 -18.73 -3.23 -3.69
N ASN A 100 -18.51 -2.88 -2.42
CA ASN A 100 -19.57 -2.50 -1.51
C ASN A 100 -20.15 -1.15 -1.98
N LYS A 101 -21.31 -1.17 -2.65
CA LYS A 101 -21.96 0.02 -3.23
C LYS A 101 -22.40 1.04 -2.18
N ASP A 102 -22.41 0.64 -0.91
CA ASP A 102 -22.83 1.46 0.23
C ASP A 102 -21.67 2.26 0.85
N ILE A 103 -20.44 2.17 0.31
CA ILE A 103 -19.36 3.11 0.67
C ILE A 103 -19.74 4.47 0.08
N VAL A 104 -20.37 5.30 0.91
CA VAL A 104 -20.46 6.74 0.67
C VAL A 104 -19.02 7.23 0.45
N LYS A 105 -18.71 7.74 -0.74
CA LYS A 105 -17.43 8.40 -1.00
C LYS A 105 -17.39 9.66 -0.13
N THR A 106 -16.81 9.57 1.05
CA THR A 106 -16.71 10.69 1.99
C THR A 106 -15.66 11.70 1.55
N PHE A 107 -14.60 11.25 0.87
CA PHE A 107 -13.55 12.08 0.26
C PHE A 107 -12.72 11.27 -0.75
N ASP A 108 -11.89 11.95 -1.55
CA ASP A 108 -10.91 11.41 -2.48
C ASP A 108 -9.50 12.05 -2.30
N TRP A 109 -8.57 11.76 -3.21
CA TRP A 109 -7.19 12.20 -3.08
C TRP A 109 -7.02 13.72 -3.29
N THR A 110 -7.92 14.36 -4.02
CA THR A 110 -7.91 15.80 -4.22
C THR A 110 -8.23 16.52 -2.92
N ASP A 111 -9.20 16.02 -2.15
CA ASP A 111 -9.53 16.54 -0.82
C ASP A 111 -8.34 16.43 0.15
N VAL A 112 -7.51 15.38 0.03
CA VAL A 112 -6.29 15.22 0.83
C VAL A 112 -5.26 16.30 0.47
N VAL A 113 -5.05 16.55 -0.82
CA VAL A 113 -4.09 17.57 -1.28
C VAL A 113 -4.60 18.98 -0.94
N GLU A 114 -5.91 19.22 -1.03
CA GLU A 114 -6.53 20.49 -0.63
C GLU A 114 -6.37 20.74 0.88
N LYS A 115 -6.57 19.72 1.72
CA LYS A 115 -6.45 19.84 3.18
C LYS A 115 -5.01 20.02 3.66
N TYR A 116 -4.05 19.31 3.05
CA TYR A 116 -2.69 19.20 3.59
C TYR A 116 -1.59 19.89 2.77
N GLY A 117 -1.87 20.20 1.50
CA GLY A 117 -0.85 20.61 0.53
C GLY A 117 0.00 19.44 0.02
N GLU A 118 0.71 19.68 -1.08
CA GLU A 118 1.66 18.72 -1.66
C GLU A 118 2.90 18.52 -0.77
N ASP A 119 3.42 19.63 -0.27
CA ASP A 119 4.45 19.69 0.76
C ASP A 119 3.79 19.99 2.10
N THR A 120 3.92 19.06 3.03
CA THR A 120 3.24 19.08 4.33
C THR A 120 4.20 18.66 5.44
N ILE A 121 3.68 18.43 6.64
CA ILE A 121 4.46 17.95 7.79
C ILE A 121 3.91 16.65 8.33
N CYS A 122 4.80 15.84 8.91
CA CYS A 122 4.41 14.74 9.75
C CYS A 122 3.72 15.29 11.00
N TYR A 123 2.44 15.01 11.19
CA TYR A 123 1.69 15.59 12.31
C TYR A 123 2.18 15.12 13.70
N LEU A 124 2.98 14.04 13.75
CA LEU A 124 3.55 13.48 14.98
C LEU A 124 4.98 13.98 15.27
N SER A 125 5.81 14.17 14.25
CA SER A 125 7.23 14.56 14.44
C SER A 125 7.56 15.98 13.98
N GLY A 126 6.68 16.64 13.23
CA GLY A 126 6.91 17.95 12.62
C GLY A 126 7.82 17.94 11.39
N GLU A 127 8.43 16.81 11.05
CA GLU A 127 9.33 16.66 9.90
C GLU A 127 8.58 16.87 8.57
N LYS A 128 9.22 17.51 7.59
CA LYS A 128 8.61 17.83 6.29
C LYS A 128 8.37 16.57 5.46
N ILE A 129 7.21 16.46 4.83
CA ILE A 129 6.83 15.35 3.94
C ILE A 129 6.36 15.91 2.60
N ASN A 130 6.83 15.32 1.51
CA ASN A 130 6.24 15.54 0.18
C ASN A 130 5.32 14.34 -0.18
N LEU A 131 4.07 14.61 -0.57
CA LEU A 131 3.07 13.57 -0.83
C LEU A 131 3.28 12.77 -2.11
N PHE A 132 4.18 13.20 -2.99
CA PHE A 132 4.59 12.41 -4.15
C PHE A 132 5.69 11.40 -3.82
N GLU A 133 6.25 11.43 -2.61
CA GLU A 133 7.23 10.47 -2.12
C GLU A 133 6.60 9.32 -1.33
N ASN A 134 7.23 8.15 -1.33
CA ASN A 134 6.74 6.99 -0.57
C ASN A 134 7.32 6.90 0.86
N THR A 135 7.59 8.05 1.48
CA THR A 135 8.22 8.15 2.80
C THR A 135 7.21 8.20 3.95
N TYR A 136 5.92 8.37 3.62
CA TYR A 136 4.83 8.51 4.58
C TYR A 136 3.73 7.46 4.40
N HIS A 137 2.89 7.33 5.43
CA HIS A 137 1.64 6.58 5.42
C HIS A 137 0.49 7.50 5.83
N PHE A 138 -0.72 7.24 5.32
CA PHE A 138 -1.93 7.76 5.94
C PHE A 138 -2.20 6.95 7.21
N ASP A 139 -2.24 7.66 8.32
CA ASP A 139 -2.47 7.13 9.65
C ASP A 139 -3.86 7.52 10.16
N HIS A 140 -4.38 6.69 11.05
CA HIS A 140 -5.58 6.95 11.82
C HIS A 140 -5.19 7.73 13.07
N ILE A 141 -5.45 9.05 13.12
CA ILE A 141 -5.09 9.91 14.27
C ILE A 141 -5.58 9.26 15.56
N ILE A 142 -6.86 8.90 15.60
CA ILE A 142 -7.44 7.96 16.56
C ILE A 142 -7.41 6.56 15.93
N PRO A 143 -6.69 5.58 16.50
CA PRO A 143 -6.65 4.22 15.99
C PRO A 143 -8.03 3.57 15.90
N SER A 144 -8.20 2.64 14.95
CA SER A 144 -9.48 1.96 14.74
C SER A 144 -9.97 1.17 15.96
N SER A 145 -9.04 0.59 16.74
CA SER A 145 -9.32 -0.12 18.00
C SER A 145 -9.87 0.79 19.10
N LYS A 146 -9.71 2.10 18.95
CA LYS A 146 -10.18 3.14 19.87
C LYS A 146 -11.36 3.93 19.30
N GLY A 147 -12.07 3.34 18.33
CA GLY A 147 -13.25 3.94 17.72
C GLY A 147 -12.97 4.88 16.55
N GLY A 148 -11.70 5.06 16.15
CA GLY A 148 -11.34 5.85 14.99
C GLY A 148 -11.97 5.32 13.70
N ASP A 149 -12.43 6.23 12.85
CA ASP A 149 -13.02 5.91 11.55
C ASP A 149 -12.08 6.22 10.38
N ASN A 150 -12.53 5.95 9.17
CA ASN A 150 -11.77 6.23 7.95
C ASN A 150 -12.17 7.59 7.34
N SER A 151 -12.52 8.60 8.16
CA SER A 151 -12.83 9.94 7.68
C SER A 151 -11.57 10.75 7.35
N LEU A 152 -11.72 11.81 6.55
CA LEU A 152 -10.62 12.75 6.26
C LEU A 152 -10.15 13.50 7.52
N ASP A 153 -11.03 13.64 8.52
CA ASP A 153 -10.71 14.28 9.80
C ASP A 153 -9.89 13.40 10.71
N ASN A 154 -10.07 12.08 10.62
CA ASN A 154 -9.23 11.12 11.33
C ASN A 154 -7.99 10.69 10.55
N LEU A 155 -7.78 11.20 9.33
CA LEU A 155 -6.61 10.91 8.51
C LEU A 155 -5.47 11.84 8.90
N GLY A 156 -4.34 11.29 9.36
CA GLY A 156 -3.09 12.00 9.58
C GLY A 156 -2.01 11.58 8.58
N ILE A 157 -1.07 12.48 8.28
CA ILE A 157 0.09 12.17 7.43
C ILE A 157 1.30 11.96 8.33
N ALA A 158 1.82 10.73 8.38
CA ALA A 158 2.92 10.38 9.25
C ALA A 158 4.03 9.66 8.49
N TYR A 159 5.28 9.96 8.83
CA TYR A 159 6.43 9.20 8.34
C TYR A 159 6.26 7.71 8.66
N ASN A 160 6.73 6.85 7.75
CA ASN A 160 6.57 5.40 7.87
C ASN A 160 7.05 4.86 9.21
N ILE A 161 8.17 5.38 9.74
CA ILE A 161 8.73 4.95 11.02
C ILE A 161 7.94 5.49 12.22
N VAL A 162 7.51 6.75 12.17
CA VAL A 162 6.76 7.38 13.26
C VAL A 162 5.37 6.76 13.41
N ASN A 163 4.71 6.46 12.28
CA ASN A 163 3.44 5.72 12.29
C ASN A 163 3.60 4.32 12.94
N LYS A 164 4.69 3.60 12.62
CA LYS A 164 4.99 2.32 13.26
C LYS A 164 5.21 2.44 14.77
N MET A 165 5.86 3.52 15.23
CA MET A 165 6.03 3.79 16.65
C MET A 165 4.70 4.07 17.34
N LYS A 166 3.82 4.84 16.70
CA LYS A 166 2.46 5.11 17.21
C LYS A 166 1.64 3.82 17.33
N ASN A 167 1.60 3.00 16.29
CA ASN A 167 0.81 1.77 16.24
C ASN A 167 -0.66 1.97 16.69
N ASP A 168 -1.01 1.50 17.88
CA ASP A 168 -2.36 1.54 18.45
C ASP A 168 -2.53 2.63 19.53
N LEU A 169 -1.50 3.47 19.71
CA LEU A 169 -1.53 4.62 20.61
C LEU A 169 -2.22 5.82 19.93
N THR A 170 -2.84 6.67 20.72
CA THR A 170 -3.20 8.04 20.31
C THR A 170 -1.95 8.92 20.30
N PRO A 171 -2.00 10.12 19.68
CA PRO A 171 -0.86 11.05 19.71
C PRO A 171 -0.42 11.40 21.14
N ASP A 172 -1.38 11.64 22.03
CA ASP A 172 -1.11 11.98 23.43
C ASP A 172 -0.43 10.81 24.16
N GLU A 173 -0.94 9.59 24.00
CA GLU A 173 -0.33 8.40 24.60
C GLU A 173 1.09 8.15 24.07
N LEU A 174 1.32 8.37 22.78
CA LEU A 174 2.67 8.27 22.20
C LEU A 174 3.61 9.30 22.83
N ILE A 175 3.17 10.57 22.94
CA ILE A 175 3.96 11.65 23.56
C ILE A 175 4.28 11.30 25.02
N GLU A 176 3.32 10.78 25.79
CA GLU A 176 3.56 10.34 27.16
C GLU A 176 4.65 9.26 27.25
N TRP A 177 4.61 8.26 26.36
CA TRP A 177 5.65 7.22 26.29
C TRP A 177 7.01 7.79 25.90
N CYS A 178 7.06 8.71 24.93
CA CYS A 178 8.29 9.41 24.56
C CYS A 178 8.87 10.18 25.75
N ILE A 179 8.05 10.90 26.51
CA ILE A 179 8.50 11.62 27.72
C ILE A 179 9.06 10.64 28.76
N LYS A 180 8.39 9.50 29.00
CA LYS A 180 8.87 8.47 29.94
C LYS A 180 10.23 7.91 29.53
N ILE A 181 10.39 7.58 28.24
CA ILE A 181 11.64 7.06 27.68
C ILE A 181 12.76 8.09 27.83
N LEU A 182 12.50 9.35 27.46
CA LEU A 182 13.48 10.43 27.56
C LEU A 182 13.93 10.67 29.01
N LYS A 183 12.98 10.78 29.94
CA LYS A 183 13.28 10.93 31.38
C LYS A 183 14.09 9.77 31.93
N HIS A 184 13.75 8.53 31.56
CA HIS A 184 14.52 7.35 31.96
C HIS A 184 15.99 7.40 31.47
N ASN A 185 16.22 7.99 30.29
CA ASN A 185 17.55 8.19 29.72
C ASN A 185 18.22 9.51 30.17
N GLY A 186 17.71 10.17 31.22
CA GLY A 186 18.34 11.34 31.83
C GLY A 186 18.05 12.68 31.14
N TYR A 187 17.16 12.71 30.15
CA TYR A 187 16.76 13.96 29.49
C TYR A 187 15.74 14.74 30.34
N GLN A 188 15.89 16.06 30.36
CA GLN A 188 14.87 16.98 30.87
C GLN A 188 13.95 17.38 29.72
N VAL A 189 12.64 17.19 29.89
CA VAL A 189 11.64 17.52 28.87
C VAL A 189 10.74 18.64 29.38
N THR A 190 10.76 19.78 28.69
CA THR A 190 9.91 20.96 28.94
C THR A 190 8.95 21.16 27.78
N LYS A 191 7.73 21.59 28.08
CA LYS A 191 6.70 21.91 27.09
C LYS A 191 6.85 23.35 26.62
#